data_AF-A0A5R9KP36-F1
#
_entry.id   AF-A0A5R9KP36-F1
#
_cell.length_a   1.000
_cell.length_b   1.000
_cell.length_c   1.000
_cell.angle_alpha   90.00
_cell.angle_beta   90.00
_cell.angle_gamma   90.00
#
_symmetry.space_group_name_H-M   'P 1'
#
loop_
_entity.id
_entity.type
_entity.pdbx_description
1 polymer ?
#
loop_
_entity_poly.entity_id
_entity_poly.type
_entity_poly.pdbx_seq_one_letter_code
_entity_poly.pdbx_strand_id
1 'polypeptide(L)'
;MFVEAIEKVEQFTRPIHFIFRYYGGSDIVPGTATLFFVNEDGFAITCKHVARQILYAKSIYENYLKFRAELRKFEKDPGFDTQRQLLESRYKITEENPIRVLYNFIHCVQSYKALNIHLHPTQDLAIIQFRDFESIQYQGRAEFLKDSRLVKQGRYLCRLGYPFPEFTNYQYNKATGDIEWLKEGKIKTPSFPIDGIITRHIGEANEVTGIEMSTPGLRGQSGGPLFDPNGLIYGMQTSTRHLHLGFDQINKEVVSDGYRRRVSNYPFLNVGQCVHVDVIKRFLRENKITFHEVG
;
A
#
# COMPACT_ATOMS: atom_id res chain seq x y z
N MET A 1 12.76 4.27 22.67
CA MET A 1 12.27 2.88 22.71
C MET A 1 12.46 2.17 21.37
N PHE A 2 11.99 2.72 20.24
CA PHE A 2 12.06 2.04 18.93
C PHE A 2 13.26 2.41 18.04
N VAL A 3 14.22 3.22 18.50
CA VAL A 3 15.32 3.73 17.63
C VAL A 3 16.08 2.58 16.97
N GLU A 4 16.63 1.66 17.76
CA GLU A 4 17.36 0.49 17.25
C GLU A 4 16.46 -0.46 16.44
N ALA A 5 15.20 -0.62 16.84
CA ALA A 5 14.24 -1.44 16.12
C ALA A 5 13.93 -0.87 14.72
N ILE A 6 13.79 0.46 14.60
CA ILE A 6 13.55 1.13 13.32
C ILE A 6 14.77 0.95 12.43
N GLU A 7 15.99 1.17 12.94
CA GLU A 7 17.22 0.95 12.19
C GLU A 7 17.33 -0.49 11.68
N LYS A 8 16.99 -1.48 12.51
CA LYS A 8 16.97 -2.89 12.13
C LYS A 8 15.90 -3.19 11.08
N VAL A 9 14.67 -2.72 11.28
CA VAL A 9 13.52 -3.03 10.40
C VAL A 9 13.65 -2.31 9.05
N GLU A 10 14.22 -1.11 9.03
CA GLU A 10 14.48 -0.35 7.81
C GLU A 10 15.49 -1.04 6.88
N GLN A 11 16.34 -1.94 7.38
CA GLN A 11 17.30 -2.67 6.54
C GLN A 11 16.61 -3.56 5.49
N PHE A 12 15.45 -4.14 5.82
CA PHE A 12 14.71 -5.07 4.94
C PHE A 12 13.31 -4.56 4.54
N THR A 13 12.92 -3.36 4.96
CA THR A 13 11.66 -2.72 4.56
C THR A 13 11.92 -1.77 3.40
N ARG A 14 11.12 -1.82 2.32
CA ARG A 14 11.37 -1.03 1.11
C ARG A 14 10.10 -0.38 0.55
N PRO A 15 10.19 0.82 -0.03
CA PRO A 15 9.06 1.45 -0.70
C PRO A 15 8.81 0.84 -2.08
N ILE A 16 7.53 0.82 -2.46
CA ILE A 16 7.09 0.68 -3.85
C ILE A 16 6.53 2.03 -4.26
N HIS A 17 7.09 2.61 -5.33
CA HIS A 17 6.58 3.84 -5.91
C HIS A 17 5.57 3.51 -7.00
N PHE A 18 4.49 4.27 -7.05
CA PHE A 18 3.49 4.20 -8.10
C PHE A 18 3.27 5.58 -8.69
N ILE A 19 3.01 5.65 -9.99
CA ILE A 19 2.44 6.82 -10.64
C ILE A 19 1.23 6.40 -11.45
N PHE A 20 0.16 7.17 -11.29
CA PHE A 20 -1.13 6.92 -11.91
C PHE A 20 -1.44 8.04 -12.89
N ARG A 21 -2.01 7.66 -14.03
CA ARG A 21 -2.67 8.58 -14.94
C ARG A 21 -4.13 8.20 -15.05
N TYR A 22 -4.99 9.19 -14.93
CA TYR A 22 -6.44 9.06 -15.06
C TYR A 22 -6.91 9.53 -16.43
N TYR A 23 -8.07 9.03 -16.83
CA TYR A 23 -8.70 9.47 -18.07
C TYR A 23 -9.16 10.94 -17.96
N GLY A 24 -9.12 11.69 -19.06
CA GLY A 24 -9.52 13.11 -19.10
C GLY A 24 -8.48 14.12 -18.58
N GLY A 25 -7.53 13.68 -17.74
CA GLY A 25 -6.49 14.55 -17.16
C GLY A 25 -5.08 14.35 -17.73
N SER A 26 -4.24 15.37 -17.58
CA SER A 26 -2.78 15.28 -17.76
C SER A 26 -2.01 15.09 -16.44
N ASP A 27 -2.70 15.23 -15.32
CA ASP A 27 -2.07 15.18 -14.00
C ASP A 27 -1.62 13.76 -13.66
N ILE A 28 -0.46 13.69 -13.02
CA ILE A 28 0.12 12.45 -12.53
C ILE A 28 -0.10 12.41 -11.03
N VAL A 29 -0.75 11.34 -10.56
CA VAL A 29 -0.94 11.13 -9.13
C VAL A 29 0.16 10.20 -8.65
N PRO A 30 1.10 10.65 -7.80
CA PRO A 30 2.09 9.77 -7.20
C PRO A 30 1.46 9.00 -6.04
N GLY A 31 1.93 7.78 -5.83
CA GLY A 31 1.55 6.93 -4.71
C GLY A 31 2.72 6.13 -4.19
N THR A 32 2.61 5.71 -2.94
CA THR A 32 3.55 4.78 -2.31
C THR A 32 2.83 3.60 -1.70
N ALA A 33 3.54 2.50 -1.58
CA ALA A 33 3.22 1.38 -0.71
C ALA A 33 4.50 0.85 -0.08
N THR A 34 4.37 -0.10 0.83
CA THR A 34 5.50 -0.71 1.52
C THR A 34 5.52 -2.22 1.26
N LEU A 35 6.72 -2.79 1.19
CA LEU A 35 6.94 -4.22 1.33
C LEU A 35 8.09 -4.46 2.30
N PHE A 36 8.25 -5.68 2.79
CA PHE A 36 9.43 -6.05 3.57
C PHE A 36 9.88 -7.48 3.25
N PHE A 37 11.19 -7.71 3.26
CA PHE A 37 11.81 -8.97 2.87
C PHE A 37 11.87 -9.99 4.01
N VAL A 38 11.64 -11.26 3.66
CA VAL A 38 11.63 -12.37 4.64
C VAL A 38 12.85 -13.29 4.54
N ASN A 39 13.59 -13.20 3.45
CA ASN A 39 14.82 -13.95 3.20
C ASN A 39 15.64 -13.30 2.08
N GLU A 40 16.77 -13.92 1.77
CA GLU A 40 17.78 -13.50 0.81
C GLU A 40 17.45 -13.94 -0.64
N ASP A 41 16.48 -14.84 -0.81
CA ASP A 41 16.03 -15.37 -2.11
C ASP A 41 15.04 -14.41 -2.83
N GLY A 42 14.95 -13.16 -2.40
CA GLY A 42 14.10 -12.14 -3.00
C GLY A 42 12.61 -12.30 -2.69
N PHE A 43 12.22 -12.97 -1.60
CA PHE A 43 10.82 -13.00 -1.16
C PHE A 43 10.50 -11.82 -0.24
N ALA A 44 9.43 -11.12 -0.60
CA ALA A 44 8.88 -10.00 0.16
C ALA A 44 7.39 -10.18 0.41
N ILE A 45 6.91 -9.54 1.49
CA ILE A 45 5.49 -9.48 1.84
C ILE A 45 4.98 -8.06 1.66
N THR A 46 3.74 -7.95 1.18
CA THR A 46 2.99 -6.69 1.12
C THR A 46 1.48 -6.99 1.21
N CYS A 47 0.64 -5.97 1.13
CA CYS A 47 -0.80 -6.16 1.05
C CYS A 47 -1.24 -6.74 -0.30
N LYS A 48 -2.33 -7.51 -0.29
CA LYS A 48 -2.94 -8.05 -1.50
C LYS A 48 -3.38 -6.94 -2.46
N HIS A 49 -3.96 -5.85 -1.94
CA HIS A 49 -4.36 -4.73 -2.80
C HIS A 49 -3.17 -4.06 -3.49
N VAL A 50 -2.01 -3.97 -2.83
CA VAL A 50 -0.76 -3.44 -3.43
C VAL A 50 -0.28 -4.37 -4.53
N ALA A 51 -0.19 -5.67 -4.25
CA ALA A 51 0.23 -6.67 -5.24
C ALA A 51 -0.70 -6.73 -6.46
N ARG A 52 -2.02 -6.52 -6.28
CA ARG A 52 -2.98 -6.43 -7.39
C ARG A 52 -2.73 -5.23 -8.30
N GLN A 53 -2.33 -4.07 -7.76
CA GLN A 53 -1.97 -2.91 -8.59
C GLN A 53 -0.80 -3.24 -9.52
N ILE A 54 0.21 -3.96 -9.00
CA ILE A 54 1.37 -4.43 -9.76
C ILE A 54 0.93 -5.43 -10.85
N LEU A 55 0.14 -6.44 -10.47
CA LEU A 55 -0.30 -7.51 -11.36
C LEU A 55 -1.14 -6.99 -12.54
N TYR A 56 -2.05 -6.04 -12.29
CA TYR A 56 -2.99 -5.53 -13.31
C TYR A 56 -2.49 -4.29 -14.07
N ALA A 57 -1.34 -3.72 -13.71
CA ALA A 57 -0.81 -2.51 -14.34
C ALA A 57 -0.74 -2.62 -15.88
N LYS A 58 -0.29 -3.78 -16.39
CA LYS A 58 -0.20 -4.05 -17.82
C LYS A 58 -1.59 -4.16 -18.47
N SER A 59 -2.50 -4.95 -17.89
CA SER A 59 -3.84 -5.16 -18.45
C SER A 59 -4.68 -3.89 -18.45
N ILE A 60 -4.51 -3.02 -17.44
CA ILE A 60 -5.16 -1.70 -17.38
C ILE A 60 -4.76 -0.87 -18.61
N TYR A 61 -3.46 -0.82 -18.91
CA TYR A 61 -2.97 -0.05 -20.05
C TYR A 61 -3.38 -0.66 -21.39
N GLU A 62 -3.30 -1.99 -21.52
CA GLU A 62 -3.76 -2.70 -22.72
C GLU A 62 -5.25 -2.45 -22.99
N ASN A 63 -6.08 -2.43 -21.95
CA ASN A 63 -7.50 -2.09 -22.05
C ASN A 63 -7.68 -0.65 -22.57
N TYR A 64 -6.94 0.30 -22.02
CA TYR A 64 -6.95 1.68 -22.48
C TYR A 64 -6.47 1.84 -23.94
N LEU A 65 -5.44 1.11 -24.36
CA LEU A 65 -4.96 1.14 -25.74
C LEU A 65 -6.01 0.60 -26.72
N LYS A 66 -6.74 -0.47 -26.36
CA LYS A 66 -7.85 -1.00 -27.16
C LYS A 66 -8.98 0.02 -27.28
N PHE A 67 -9.39 0.61 -26.15
CA PHE A 67 -10.36 1.70 -26.11
C PHE A 67 -9.96 2.85 -27.04
N ARG A 68 -8.72 3.35 -26.93
CA ARG A 68 -8.19 4.45 -27.73
C ARG A 68 -8.15 4.11 -29.22
N ALA A 69 -7.75 2.89 -29.57
CA ALA A 69 -7.69 2.43 -30.95
C ALA A 69 -9.09 2.33 -31.58
N GLU A 70 -10.10 1.93 -30.81
CA GLU A 70 -11.49 1.89 -31.28
C GLU A 70 -12.08 3.30 -31.40
N LEU A 71 -11.85 4.18 -30.42
CA LEU A 71 -12.34 5.56 -30.43
C LEU A 71 -11.83 6.34 -31.65
N ARG A 72 -10.57 6.13 -32.05
CA ARG A 72 -9.96 6.76 -33.24
C ARG A 72 -10.75 6.54 -34.53
N LYS A 73 -11.49 5.43 -34.64
CA LYS A 73 -12.29 5.12 -35.84
C LYS A 73 -13.44 6.12 -36.05
N PHE A 74 -13.85 6.81 -34.99
CA PHE A 74 -14.97 7.73 -34.98
C PHE A 74 -14.55 9.21 -34.93
N GLU A 75 -13.25 9.55 -34.97
CA GLU A 75 -12.76 10.93 -34.80
C GLU A 75 -13.36 11.96 -35.77
N LYS A 76 -13.83 11.51 -36.94
CA LYS A 76 -14.48 12.35 -37.97
C LYS A 76 -15.99 12.17 -38.03
N ASP A 77 -16.56 11.35 -37.14
CA ASP A 77 -18.00 11.06 -37.09
C ASP A 77 -18.73 12.22 -36.38
N PRO A 78 -19.80 12.78 -36.97
CA PRO A 78 -20.66 13.77 -36.30
C PRO A 78 -21.21 13.30 -34.94
N GLY A 79 -21.35 11.97 -34.73
CA GLY A 79 -21.76 11.34 -33.48
C GLY A 79 -20.62 10.95 -32.54
N PHE A 80 -19.41 11.53 -32.70
CA PHE A 80 -18.22 11.19 -31.92
C PHE A 80 -18.47 11.13 -30.41
N ASP A 81 -19.13 12.14 -29.83
CA ASP A 81 -19.38 12.18 -28.38
C ASP A 81 -20.26 11.03 -27.88
N THR A 82 -21.28 10.64 -28.65
CA THR A 82 -22.11 9.48 -28.34
C THR A 82 -21.31 8.19 -28.42
N GLN A 83 -20.48 8.04 -29.46
CA GLN A 83 -19.60 6.87 -29.59
C GLN A 83 -18.58 6.80 -28.46
N ARG A 84 -18.02 7.95 -28.05
CA ARG A 84 -17.10 8.05 -26.92
C ARG A 84 -17.74 7.52 -25.64
N GLN A 85 -18.93 7.99 -25.28
CA GLN A 85 -19.65 7.54 -24.06
C GLN A 85 -19.97 6.04 -24.08
N LEU A 86 -20.38 5.51 -25.24
CA LEU A 86 -20.64 4.08 -25.41
C LEU A 86 -19.37 3.24 -25.20
N LEU A 87 -18.24 3.70 -25.74
CA LEU A 87 -16.95 3.03 -25.58
C LEU A 87 -16.42 3.16 -24.15
N GLU A 88 -16.55 4.32 -23.51
CA GLU A 88 -16.18 4.51 -22.10
C GLU A 88 -16.91 3.51 -21.20
N SER A 89 -18.22 3.35 -21.39
CA SER A 89 -19.03 2.36 -20.68
C SER A 89 -18.59 0.92 -20.98
N ARG A 90 -18.38 0.57 -22.26
CA ARG A 90 -17.97 -0.77 -22.69
C ARG A 90 -16.61 -1.18 -22.10
N TYR A 91 -15.64 -0.28 -22.12
CA TYR A 91 -14.28 -0.52 -21.63
C TYR A 91 -14.11 -0.20 -20.14
N LYS A 92 -15.17 0.29 -19.48
CA LYS A 92 -15.20 0.73 -18.07
C LYS A 92 -14.13 1.79 -17.77
N ILE A 93 -13.96 2.73 -18.70
CA ILE A 93 -13.07 3.88 -18.55
C ILE A 93 -13.86 5.01 -17.89
N THR A 94 -13.39 5.44 -16.72
CA THR A 94 -13.98 6.55 -15.95
C THR A 94 -12.87 7.47 -15.45
N GLU A 95 -13.21 8.69 -15.05
CA GLU A 95 -12.26 9.62 -14.43
C GLU A 95 -11.74 9.12 -13.06
N GLU A 96 -12.48 8.20 -12.43
CA GLU A 96 -12.15 7.62 -11.12
C GLU A 96 -11.13 6.47 -11.20
N ASN A 97 -10.97 5.85 -12.36
CA ASN A 97 -10.10 4.69 -12.55
C ASN A 97 -8.83 5.06 -13.35
N PRO A 98 -7.66 4.58 -12.93
CA PRO A 98 -6.44 4.85 -13.68
C PRO A 98 -6.46 4.11 -15.01
N ILE A 99 -6.02 4.80 -16.07
CA ILE A 99 -5.78 4.23 -17.41
C ILE A 99 -4.33 3.79 -17.59
N ARG A 100 -3.44 4.27 -16.72
CA ARG A 100 -2.03 3.87 -16.65
C ARG A 100 -1.61 3.77 -15.21
N VAL A 101 -0.92 2.68 -14.90
CA VAL A 101 -0.19 2.48 -13.65
C VAL A 101 1.24 2.14 -14.04
N LEU A 102 2.21 2.92 -13.56
CA LEU A 102 3.61 2.51 -13.52
C LEU A 102 4.01 2.34 -12.07
N TYR A 103 4.89 1.38 -11.82
CA TYR A 103 5.44 1.12 -10.50
C TYR A 103 6.96 0.98 -10.58
N ASN A 104 7.63 1.21 -9.46
CA ASN A 104 9.06 1.03 -9.30
C ASN A 104 9.38 0.51 -7.90
N PHE A 105 10.25 -0.50 -7.82
CA PHE A 105 10.72 -1.08 -6.57
C PHE A 105 12.01 -0.41 -6.13
N ILE A 106 11.98 0.34 -5.04
CA ILE A 106 13.11 1.16 -4.63
C ILE A 106 14.04 0.35 -3.74
N HIS A 107 15.29 0.17 -4.17
CA HIS A 107 16.33 -0.57 -3.42
C HIS A 107 15.89 -1.98 -2.96
N CYS A 108 15.11 -2.66 -3.78
CA CYS A 108 14.72 -4.06 -3.57
C CYS A 108 15.78 -5.02 -4.12
N VAL A 109 15.88 -5.14 -5.43
CA VAL A 109 16.87 -5.97 -6.12
C VAL A 109 17.31 -5.28 -7.41
N GLN A 110 18.47 -5.67 -7.94
CA GLN A 110 18.98 -5.18 -9.20
C GLN A 110 18.62 -6.15 -10.35
N SER A 111 18.13 -5.60 -11.47
CA SER A 111 17.97 -6.32 -12.75
C SER A 111 17.13 -7.61 -12.71
N TYR A 112 16.05 -7.66 -11.93
CA TYR A 112 15.14 -8.82 -11.93
C TYR A 112 14.45 -9.00 -13.29
N LYS A 113 14.21 -10.25 -13.71
CA LYS A 113 13.55 -10.56 -15.00
C LYS A 113 12.06 -10.88 -14.87
N ALA A 114 11.64 -11.38 -13.72
CA ALA A 114 10.25 -11.75 -13.49
C ALA A 114 9.84 -11.57 -12.03
N LEU A 115 8.52 -11.47 -11.83
CA LEU A 115 7.88 -11.49 -10.52
C LEU A 115 6.94 -12.69 -10.44
N ASN A 116 7.01 -13.45 -9.34
CA ASN A 116 5.92 -14.34 -8.95
C ASN A 116 5.14 -13.68 -7.83
N ILE A 117 3.81 -13.67 -7.95
CA ILE A 117 2.92 -13.03 -6.97
C ILE A 117 1.93 -14.08 -6.47
N HIS A 118 1.95 -14.32 -5.16
CA HIS A 118 0.99 -15.18 -4.48
C HIS A 118 0.04 -14.30 -3.68
N LEU A 119 -1.23 -14.29 -4.06
CA LEU A 119 -2.27 -13.53 -3.36
C LEU A 119 -2.94 -14.45 -2.33
N HIS A 120 -2.99 -14.02 -1.07
CA HIS A 120 -3.73 -14.76 -0.06
C HIS A 120 -5.24 -14.79 -0.44
N PRO A 121 -5.94 -15.92 -0.26
CA PRO A 121 -7.33 -16.06 -0.73
C PRO A 121 -8.28 -15.06 -0.05
N THR A 122 -8.20 -14.92 1.28
CA THR A 122 -9.15 -14.12 2.08
C THR A 122 -8.55 -12.86 2.68
N GLN A 123 -7.40 -12.96 3.36
CA GLN A 123 -6.71 -11.84 3.99
C GLN A 123 -6.03 -10.91 2.97
N ASP A 124 -5.87 -9.63 3.33
CA ASP A 124 -5.20 -8.62 2.50
C ASP A 124 -3.67 -8.75 2.59
N LEU A 125 -3.17 -9.91 2.18
CA LEU A 125 -1.79 -10.35 2.26
C LEU A 125 -1.33 -10.89 0.90
N ALA A 126 -0.11 -10.58 0.50
CA ALA A 126 0.51 -11.13 -0.68
C ALA A 126 2.02 -11.34 -0.49
N ILE A 127 2.54 -12.30 -1.23
CA ILE A 127 3.98 -12.54 -1.37
C ILE A 127 4.39 -12.13 -2.78
N ILE A 128 5.51 -11.41 -2.89
CA ILE A 128 6.18 -11.08 -4.14
C ILE A 128 7.56 -11.74 -4.12
N GLN A 129 7.85 -12.56 -5.13
CA GLN A 129 9.19 -13.11 -5.36
C GLN A 129 9.82 -12.42 -6.56
N PHE A 130 10.98 -11.82 -6.36
CA PHE A 130 11.83 -11.36 -7.46
C PHE A 130 12.62 -12.55 -8.01
N ARG A 131 12.58 -12.78 -9.33
CA ARG A 131 13.31 -13.87 -10.00
C ARG A 131 14.37 -13.36 -10.95
N ASP A 132 15.45 -14.14 -11.04
CA ASP A 132 16.58 -13.93 -11.94
C ASP A 132 17.18 -12.52 -11.81
N PHE A 133 17.35 -12.05 -10.57
CA PHE A 133 17.97 -10.77 -10.26
C PHE A 133 19.49 -10.92 -10.09
N GLU A 134 20.23 -9.82 -10.30
CA GLU A 134 21.70 -9.81 -10.19
C GLU A 134 22.17 -9.75 -8.74
N SER A 135 21.54 -8.89 -7.93
CA SER A 135 21.91 -8.68 -6.54
C SER A 135 20.73 -8.17 -5.71
N ILE A 136 20.72 -8.49 -4.40
CA ILE A 136 19.83 -7.86 -3.43
C ILE A 136 20.31 -6.44 -3.12
N GLN A 137 19.38 -5.53 -2.85
CA GLN A 137 19.64 -4.13 -2.46
C GLN A 137 19.09 -3.81 -1.07
N TYR A 138 18.60 -4.83 -0.38
CA TYR A 138 18.24 -4.81 1.04
C TYR A 138 19.26 -5.56 1.89
N GLN A 139 19.19 -5.31 3.20
CA GLN A 139 20.05 -5.92 4.20
C GLN A 139 19.19 -6.65 5.23
N GLY A 140 19.65 -7.80 5.69
CA GLY A 140 18.90 -8.61 6.65
C GLY A 140 17.55 -9.10 6.13
N ARG A 141 16.66 -9.42 7.07
CA ARG A 141 15.34 -10.01 6.80
C ARG A 141 14.44 -9.87 8.03
N ALA A 142 13.14 -10.04 7.83
CA ALA A 142 12.18 -10.10 8.91
C ALA A 142 12.38 -11.33 9.81
N GLU A 143 12.36 -11.09 11.12
CA GLU A 143 12.26 -12.11 12.15
C GLU A 143 10.85 -12.03 12.74
N PHE A 144 10.12 -13.14 12.72
CA PHE A 144 8.74 -13.18 13.18
C PHE A 144 8.64 -13.66 14.62
N LEU A 145 7.69 -13.11 15.36
CA LEU A 145 7.32 -13.61 16.67
C LEU A 145 6.91 -15.09 16.58
N LYS A 146 7.60 -15.95 17.34
CA LYS A 146 7.28 -17.38 17.39
C LYS A 146 5.99 -17.64 18.18
N ASP A 147 5.94 -17.18 19.43
CA ASP A 147 4.81 -17.38 20.34
C ASP A 147 3.78 -16.24 20.24
N SER A 148 2.72 -16.47 19.47
CA SER A 148 1.66 -15.49 19.26
C SER A 148 0.78 -15.22 20.48
N ARG A 149 0.89 -16.01 21.57
CA ARG A 149 0.25 -15.70 22.85
C ARG A 149 0.76 -14.39 23.45
N LEU A 150 1.89 -13.87 22.97
CA LEU A 150 2.45 -12.58 23.35
C LEU A 150 1.80 -11.40 22.62
N VAL A 151 1.01 -11.63 21.58
CA VAL A 151 0.16 -10.62 20.93
C VAL A 151 -1.05 -10.39 21.84
N LYS A 152 -0.96 -9.40 22.75
CA LYS A 152 -2.01 -9.09 23.73
C LYS A 152 -2.44 -7.64 23.63
N GLN A 153 -3.71 -7.38 23.93
CA GLN A 153 -4.21 -6.01 24.12
C GLN A 153 -3.33 -5.23 25.10
N GLY A 154 -3.09 -3.94 24.80
CA GLY A 154 -2.19 -3.08 25.55
C GLY A 154 -0.71 -3.21 25.20
N ARG A 155 -0.31 -4.21 24.39
CA ARG A 155 1.07 -4.31 23.87
C ARG A 155 1.37 -3.08 23.01
N TYR A 156 2.46 -2.40 23.32
CA TYR A 156 2.94 -1.25 22.57
C TYR A 156 3.87 -1.70 21.45
N LEU A 157 3.55 -1.32 20.21
CA LEU A 157 4.22 -1.74 18.98
C LEU A 157 4.40 -0.54 18.04
N CYS A 158 5.27 -0.69 17.04
CA CYS A 158 5.53 0.30 16.01
C CYS A 158 5.28 -0.27 14.62
N ARG A 159 4.88 0.58 13.66
CA ARG A 159 4.81 0.25 12.24
C ARG A 159 5.76 1.12 11.46
N LEU A 160 6.36 0.57 10.41
CA LEU A 160 7.22 1.29 9.49
C LEU A 160 6.68 1.22 8.07
N GLY A 161 6.69 2.35 7.38
CA GLY A 161 6.33 2.43 5.97
C GLY A 161 6.69 3.78 5.37
N TYR A 162 6.21 4.05 4.16
CA TYR A 162 6.62 5.21 3.37
C TYR A 162 5.42 6.06 2.95
N PRO A 163 4.66 6.66 3.89
CA PRO A 163 3.61 7.60 3.57
C PRO A 163 4.18 8.88 2.95
N PHE A 164 3.30 9.67 2.34
CA PHE A 164 3.64 10.96 1.73
C PHE A 164 4.64 10.80 0.56
N PRO A 165 4.16 10.50 -0.66
CA PRO A 165 5.02 10.38 -1.84
C PRO A 165 5.70 11.72 -2.14
N GLU A 166 6.96 11.87 -1.75
CA GLU A 166 7.77 13.07 -2.00
C GLU A 166 8.71 12.93 -3.20
N PHE A 167 8.69 11.78 -3.89
CA PHE A 167 9.50 11.57 -5.08
C PHE A 167 8.96 12.39 -6.26
N THR A 168 9.85 12.79 -7.16
CA THR A 168 9.56 13.70 -8.28
C THR A 168 10.16 13.25 -9.61
N ASN A 169 10.73 12.04 -9.65
CA ASN A 169 11.41 11.50 -10.84
C ASN A 169 10.43 10.90 -11.87
N TYR A 170 9.41 11.66 -12.26
CA TYR A 170 8.43 11.24 -13.26
C TYR A 170 7.90 12.45 -14.04
N GLN A 171 7.36 12.19 -15.22
CA GLN A 171 6.72 13.24 -16.02
C GLN A 171 5.65 12.69 -16.98
N TYR A 172 4.86 13.62 -17.52
CA TYR A 172 3.97 13.35 -18.63
C TYR A 172 4.71 13.66 -19.94
N ASN A 173 4.97 12.62 -20.73
CA ASN A 173 5.61 12.76 -22.02
C ASN A 173 4.57 13.15 -23.07
N LYS A 174 4.57 14.43 -23.48
CA LYS A 174 3.62 14.96 -24.47
C LYS A 174 3.78 14.32 -25.85
N ALA A 175 4.98 13.87 -26.21
CA ALA A 175 5.24 13.29 -27.53
C ALA A 175 4.61 11.90 -27.67
N THR A 176 4.68 11.07 -26.63
CA THR A 176 4.04 9.75 -26.60
C THR A 176 2.60 9.82 -26.09
N GLY A 177 2.26 10.87 -25.34
CA GLY A 177 1.00 11.03 -24.64
C GLY A 177 0.84 10.00 -23.53
N ASP A 178 1.92 9.66 -22.82
CA ASP A 178 1.96 8.71 -21.71
C ASP A 178 2.82 9.23 -20.55
N ILE A 179 2.75 8.57 -19.40
CA ILE A 179 3.62 8.86 -18.24
C ILE A 179 4.88 8.02 -18.28
N GLU A 180 5.97 8.54 -17.73
CA GLU A 180 7.26 7.85 -17.67
C GLU A 180 8.07 8.21 -16.41
N TRP A 181 9.00 7.32 -16.05
CA TRP A 181 10.00 7.58 -15.02
C TRP A 181 11.20 8.34 -15.59
N LEU A 182 11.76 9.22 -14.78
CA LEU A 182 12.99 9.97 -15.07
C LEU A 182 14.16 9.42 -14.26
N LYS A 183 15.39 9.71 -14.75
CA LYS A 183 16.63 9.40 -14.02
C LYS A 183 16.94 10.49 -12.99
N GLU A 184 16.53 11.71 -13.26
CA GLU A 184 16.69 12.89 -12.42
C GLU A 184 15.48 13.09 -11.50
N GLY A 185 15.65 13.89 -10.45
CA GLY A 185 14.62 14.20 -9.46
C GLY A 185 14.82 13.46 -8.14
N LYS A 186 13.91 13.68 -7.19
CA LYS A 186 13.95 13.02 -5.89
C LYS A 186 13.43 11.60 -6.04
N ILE A 187 14.26 10.61 -5.70
CA ILE A 187 13.90 9.18 -5.72
C ILE A 187 13.61 8.66 -4.31
N LYS A 188 14.20 9.26 -3.29
CA LYS A 188 14.04 8.79 -1.91
C LYS A 188 12.72 9.27 -1.31
N THR A 189 11.99 8.34 -0.71
CA THR A 189 10.86 8.64 0.17
C THR A 189 11.29 8.32 1.61
N PRO A 190 11.13 9.26 2.56
CA PRO A 190 11.51 9.01 3.95
C PRO A 190 10.65 7.90 4.55
N SER A 191 11.26 7.05 5.37
CA SER A 191 10.51 6.14 6.22
C SER A 191 9.79 6.92 7.32
N PHE A 192 8.63 6.43 7.72
CA PHE A 192 7.79 7.08 8.74
C PHE A 192 7.37 6.05 9.78
N PRO A 193 7.95 6.04 10.98
CA PRO A 193 7.51 5.17 12.06
C PRO A 193 6.21 5.70 12.68
N ILE A 194 5.28 4.80 13.03
CA ILE A 194 4.09 5.14 13.81
C ILE A 194 3.79 4.08 14.87
N ASP A 195 3.86 4.49 16.13
CA ASP A 195 3.61 3.66 17.30
C ASP A 195 2.14 3.61 17.68
N GLY A 196 1.76 2.62 18.49
CA GLY A 196 0.44 2.50 19.10
C GLY A 196 0.34 1.26 19.97
N ILE A 197 -0.78 1.10 20.67
CA ILE A 197 -1.07 -0.11 21.43
C ILE A 197 -2.06 -0.99 20.68
N ILE A 198 -1.99 -2.30 20.89
CA ILE A 198 -3.04 -3.23 20.46
C ILE A 198 -4.33 -2.88 21.23
N THR A 199 -5.40 -2.55 20.51
CA THR A 199 -6.72 -2.26 21.10
C THR A 199 -7.59 -3.52 21.17
N ARG A 200 -7.53 -4.39 20.17
CA ARG A 200 -8.24 -5.68 20.12
C ARG A 200 -7.70 -6.58 19.02
N HIS A 201 -8.10 -7.84 19.10
CA HIS A 201 -7.94 -8.78 18.00
C HIS A 201 -9.08 -8.65 17.00
N ILE A 202 -8.77 -8.90 15.73
CA ILE A 202 -9.74 -8.98 14.63
C ILE A 202 -9.79 -10.44 14.18
N GLY A 203 -10.98 -10.98 13.99
CA GLY A 203 -11.18 -12.38 13.64
C GLY A 203 -12.64 -12.75 13.52
N GLU A 204 -12.90 -13.92 12.95
CA GLU A 204 -14.22 -14.55 12.91
C GLU A 204 -14.19 -15.86 13.69
N ALA A 205 -15.26 -16.15 14.42
CA ALA A 205 -15.36 -17.28 15.34
C ALA A 205 -14.16 -17.34 16.32
N ASN A 206 -13.31 -18.37 16.20
CA ASN A 206 -12.17 -18.63 17.08
C ASN A 206 -10.81 -18.36 16.42
N GLU A 207 -10.78 -17.79 15.21
CA GLU A 207 -9.53 -17.52 14.50
C GLU A 207 -9.18 -16.03 14.51
N VAL A 208 -8.05 -15.69 15.11
CA VAL A 208 -7.48 -14.33 15.07
C VAL A 208 -6.75 -14.14 13.76
N THR A 209 -7.27 -13.26 12.92
CA THR A 209 -6.72 -12.94 11.58
C THR A 209 -6.02 -11.59 11.54
N GLY A 210 -6.31 -10.71 12.50
CA GLY A 210 -5.75 -9.36 12.53
C GLY A 210 -5.60 -8.76 13.92
N ILE A 211 -4.96 -7.60 13.93
CA ILE A 211 -4.64 -6.79 15.10
C ILE A 211 -5.15 -5.38 14.83
N GLU A 212 -5.94 -4.81 15.73
CA GLU A 212 -6.29 -3.40 15.71
C GLU A 212 -5.31 -2.59 16.58
N MET A 213 -4.80 -1.49 16.03
CA MET A 213 -3.88 -0.57 16.68
C MET A 213 -4.58 0.75 16.99
N SER A 214 -4.26 1.35 18.15
CA SER A 214 -4.88 2.59 18.62
C SER A 214 -4.63 3.80 17.74
N THR A 215 -3.58 3.78 16.93
CA THR A 215 -3.23 4.83 15.97
C THR A 215 -3.53 4.38 14.54
N PRO A 216 -3.92 5.30 13.65
CA PRO A 216 -4.31 4.96 12.28
C PRO A 216 -3.13 4.48 11.44
N GLY A 217 -3.43 3.72 10.38
CA GLY A 217 -2.50 3.58 9.26
C GLY A 217 -2.56 4.81 8.35
N LEU A 218 -1.45 5.11 7.69
CA LEU A 218 -1.36 6.18 6.69
C LEU A 218 -1.28 5.55 5.28
N ARG A 219 -1.80 6.25 4.26
CA ARG A 219 -1.57 5.85 2.86
C ARG A 219 -0.06 5.82 2.60
N GLY A 220 0.44 4.72 2.03
CA GLY A 220 1.87 4.44 1.90
C GLY A 220 2.43 3.44 2.91
N GLN A 221 1.74 3.21 4.03
CA GLN A 221 2.12 2.18 5.03
C GLN A 221 1.53 0.79 4.73
N SER A 222 0.65 0.66 3.74
CA SER A 222 0.11 -0.64 3.33
C SER A 222 1.24 -1.60 2.98
N GLY A 223 1.31 -2.73 3.68
CA GLY A 223 2.35 -3.73 3.54
C GLY A 223 3.55 -3.53 4.46
N GLY A 224 3.54 -2.49 5.31
CA GLY A 224 4.60 -2.20 6.28
C GLY A 224 4.58 -3.15 7.48
N PRO A 225 5.75 -3.53 8.04
CA PRO A 225 5.83 -4.40 9.20
C PRO A 225 5.29 -3.72 10.48
N LEU A 226 4.62 -4.50 11.33
CA LEU A 226 4.27 -4.16 12.72
C LEU A 226 5.25 -4.90 13.64
N PHE A 227 5.97 -4.21 14.52
CA PHE A 227 7.07 -4.78 15.30
C PHE A 227 7.18 -4.23 16.73
N ASP A 228 7.92 -4.94 17.58
CA ASP A 228 8.21 -4.56 18.96
C ASP A 228 9.52 -3.75 19.09
N PRO A 229 9.91 -3.29 20.30
CA PRO A 229 11.17 -2.57 20.51
C PRO A 229 12.45 -3.35 20.15
N ASN A 230 12.38 -4.64 19.85
CA ASN A 230 13.51 -5.47 19.40
C ASN A 230 13.52 -5.67 17.86
N GLY A 231 12.54 -5.09 17.15
CA GLY A 231 12.34 -5.28 15.71
C GLY A 231 11.71 -6.63 15.36
N LEU A 232 11.13 -7.36 16.32
CA LEU A 232 10.45 -8.62 16.07
C LEU A 232 9.07 -8.37 15.46
N ILE A 233 8.73 -9.06 14.36
CA ILE A 233 7.51 -8.83 13.59
C ILE A 233 6.30 -9.51 14.25
N TYR A 234 5.29 -8.69 14.57
CA TYR A 234 3.99 -9.06 15.15
C TYR A 234 2.86 -9.08 14.11
N GLY A 235 3.06 -8.46 12.95
CA GLY A 235 2.06 -8.40 11.90
C GLY A 235 2.46 -7.48 10.76
N MET A 236 1.48 -7.08 9.95
CA MET A 236 1.68 -6.18 8.82
C MET A 236 0.51 -5.21 8.68
N GLN A 237 0.80 -3.92 8.57
CA GLN A 237 -0.18 -2.87 8.38
C GLN A 237 -0.95 -3.05 7.06
N THR A 238 -2.28 -2.95 7.11
CA THR A 238 -3.13 -3.20 5.94
C THR A 238 -4.14 -2.10 5.63
N SER A 239 -4.86 -1.60 6.64
CA SER A 239 -5.94 -0.63 6.43
C SER A 239 -6.14 0.26 7.67
N THR A 240 -7.01 1.25 7.52
CA THR A 240 -7.47 2.10 8.61
C THR A 240 -8.99 1.98 8.70
N ARG A 241 -9.50 1.82 9.92
CA ARG A 241 -10.93 1.81 10.22
C ARG A 241 -11.31 3.14 10.84
N HIS A 242 -12.39 3.72 10.33
CA HIS A 242 -12.95 4.98 10.80
C HIS A 242 -14.18 4.68 11.68
N LEU A 243 -14.09 4.97 12.97
CA LEU A 243 -15.13 4.69 13.96
C LEU A 243 -15.84 6.00 14.32
N HIS A 244 -17.12 6.10 13.96
CA HIS A 244 -17.96 7.23 14.38
C HIS A 244 -18.13 7.21 15.91
N LEU A 245 -17.90 8.34 16.58
CA LEU A 245 -17.90 8.38 18.05
C LEU A 245 -19.27 8.62 18.68
N GLY A 246 -20.26 9.05 17.89
CA GLY A 246 -21.67 9.07 18.32
C GLY A 246 -22.07 10.26 19.19
N PHE A 247 -21.20 11.26 19.35
CA PHE A 247 -21.49 12.50 20.09
C PHE A 247 -21.41 13.74 19.20
N ASP A 248 -22.19 13.70 18.11
CA ASP A 248 -22.22 14.75 17.11
C ASP A 248 -22.68 16.08 17.70
N GLN A 249 -21.99 17.15 17.31
CA GLN A 249 -22.42 18.50 17.58
C GLN A 249 -23.06 19.02 16.31
N ILE A 250 -24.36 19.32 16.32
CA ILE A 250 -25.08 19.84 15.15
C ILE A 250 -25.50 21.27 15.46
N ASN A 251 -25.11 22.21 14.60
CA ASN A 251 -25.47 23.63 14.71
C ASN A 251 -25.15 24.25 16.09
N LYS A 252 -24.06 23.81 16.72
CA LYS A 252 -23.66 24.31 18.04
C LYS A 252 -23.03 25.67 17.91
N GLU A 253 -23.49 26.63 18.69
CA GLU A 253 -22.88 27.95 18.78
C GLU A 253 -21.54 27.84 19.52
N VAL A 254 -20.47 28.29 18.87
CA VAL A 254 -19.12 28.39 19.42
C VAL A 254 -18.56 29.78 19.14
N VAL A 255 -17.69 30.26 20.03
CA VAL A 255 -16.91 31.48 19.78
C VAL A 255 -15.57 31.05 19.22
N SER A 256 -15.28 31.46 17.98
CA SER A 256 -13.98 31.29 17.33
C SER A 256 -13.52 32.66 16.86
N ASP A 257 -12.30 33.04 17.20
CA ASP A 257 -11.69 34.31 16.79
C ASP A 257 -12.53 35.54 17.17
N GLY A 258 -13.23 35.49 18.32
CA GLY A 258 -14.10 36.56 18.81
C GLY A 258 -15.48 36.63 18.15
N TYR A 259 -15.78 35.79 17.15
CA TYR A 259 -17.07 35.73 16.48
C TYR A 259 -17.88 34.52 16.91
N ARG A 260 -19.19 34.72 17.13
CA ARG A 260 -20.15 33.62 17.30
C ARG A 260 -20.38 32.97 15.95
N ARG A 261 -20.14 31.66 15.85
CA ARG A 261 -20.39 30.85 14.66
C ARG A 261 -21.12 29.57 15.07
N ARG A 262 -21.98 29.06 14.18
CA ARG A 262 -22.56 27.72 14.34
C ARG A 262 -21.67 26.73 13.62
N VAL A 263 -21.26 25.69 14.32
CA VAL A 263 -20.44 24.61 13.77
C VAL A 263 -21.16 23.28 13.91
N SER A 264 -20.92 22.40 12.94
CA SER A 264 -21.29 21.00 13.02
C SER A 264 -20.01 20.16 13.01
N ASN A 265 -19.88 19.23 13.94
CA ASN A 265 -18.72 18.35 14.08
C ASN A 265 -19.18 16.92 14.27
N TYR A 266 -18.68 16.01 13.44
CA TYR A 266 -18.96 14.58 13.43
C TYR A 266 -17.65 13.84 13.72
N PRO A 267 -17.32 13.59 14.99
CA PRO A 267 -16.00 13.11 15.36
C PRO A 267 -15.83 11.61 15.03
N PHE A 268 -14.71 11.28 14.38
CA PHE A 268 -14.29 9.91 14.08
C PHE A 268 -12.97 9.58 14.79
N LEU A 269 -12.87 8.37 15.33
CA LEU A 269 -11.61 7.78 15.76
C LEU A 269 -11.05 6.90 14.64
N ASN A 270 -9.80 7.13 14.28
CA ASN A 270 -9.11 6.38 13.23
C ASN A 270 -8.15 5.37 13.87
N VAL A 271 -8.40 4.08 13.64
CA VAL A 271 -7.60 2.97 14.18
C VAL A 271 -7.00 2.16 13.04
N GLY A 272 -5.76 1.73 13.19
CA GLY A 272 -5.10 0.92 12.16
C GLY A 272 -5.47 -0.55 12.31
N GLN A 273 -5.52 -1.26 11.19
CA GLN A 273 -5.67 -2.70 11.16
C GLN A 273 -4.42 -3.33 10.54
N CYS A 274 -3.97 -4.42 11.14
CA CYS A 274 -2.83 -5.19 10.69
C CYS A 274 -3.23 -6.66 10.51
N VAL A 275 -2.63 -7.33 9.54
CA VAL A 275 -2.67 -8.79 9.42
C VAL A 275 -1.84 -9.40 10.55
N HIS A 276 -2.37 -10.42 11.21
CA HIS A 276 -1.72 -11.07 12.35
C HIS A 276 -0.51 -11.93 11.91
N VAL A 277 0.55 -11.98 12.71
CA VAL A 277 1.78 -12.75 12.40
C VAL A 277 1.52 -14.20 12.03
N ASP A 278 0.60 -14.90 12.71
CA ASP A 278 0.32 -16.31 12.41
C ASP A 278 -0.29 -16.53 11.03
N VAL A 279 -1.08 -15.57 10.53
CA VAL A 279 -1.60 -15.61 9.16
C VAL A 279 -0.43 -15.53 8.17
N ILE A 280 0.49 -14.60 8.43
CA ILE A 280 1.68 -14.40 7.59
C ILE A 280 2.54 -15.67 7.55
N LYS A 281 2.89 -16.21 8.73
CA LYS A 281 3.73 -17.40 8.85
C LYS A 281 3.07 -18.63 8.20
N ARG A 282 1.76 -18.80 8.36
CA ARG A 282 1.02 -19.89 7.72
C ARG A 282 1.09 -19.79 6.19
N PHE A 283 0.85 -18.59 5.65
CA PHE A 283 0.89 -18.38 4.21
C PHE A 283 2.29 -18.62 3.61
N LEU A 284 3.36 -18.22 4.34
CA LEU A 284 4.73 -18.54 3.95
C LEU A 284 5.00 -20.06 3.94
N ARG A 285 4.54 -20.79 4.97
CA ARG A 285 4.67 -22.26 5.05
C ARG A 285 3.92 -22.96 3.92
N GLU A 286 2.69 -22.54 3.63
CA GLU A 286 1.87 -23.08 2.54
C GLU A 286 2.54 -22.93 1.17
N ASN A 287 3.24 -21.80 0.95
CA ASN A 287 3.99 -21.54 -0.27
C ASN A 287 5.44 -22.07 -0.22
N LYS A 288 5.81 -22.81 0.84
CA LYS A 288 7.15 -23.41 1.03
C LYS A 288 8.29 -22.38 1.01
N ILE A 289 8.07 -21.23 1.63
CA ILE A 289 9.04 -20.14 1.70
C ILE A 289 9.76 -20.17 3.05
N THR A 290 11.09 -20.07 3.02
CA THR A 290 11.92 -19.98 4.21
C THR A 290 11.74 -18.62 4.89
N PHE A 291 11.57 -18.63 6.22
CA PHE A 291 11.53 -17.45 7.07
C PHE A 291 12.00 -17.81 8.49
N HIS A 292 12.19 -16.80 9.34
CA HIS A 292 12.78 -16.96 10.66
C HIS A 292 11.81 -16.58 11.77
N GLU A 293 11.79 -17.40 12.82
CA GLU A 293 11.02 -17.16 14.04
C GLU A 293 11.98 -16.98 15.22
N VAL A 294 11.72 -15.98 16.04
CA VAL A 294 12.50 -15.68 17.26
C VAL A 294 11.53 -15.49 18.42
N GLY A 295 11.97 -15.89 19.62
CA GLY A 295 11.19 -15.84 20.87
C GLY A 295 10.82 -17.22 21.39
#